data_AF-A0A6B3AXS0-F1
#
_entry.id   AF-A0A6B3AXS0-F1
#
_cell.length_a   1.000
_cell.length_b   1.000
_cell.length_c   1.000
_cell.angle_alpha   90.00
_cell.angle_beta   90.00
_cell.angle_gamma   90.00
#
_symmetry.space_group_name_H-M   'P 1'
#
loop_
_entity.id
_entity.type
_entity.pdbx_description
1 polymer ?
#
loop_
_entity_poly.entity_id
_entity_poly.type
_entity_poly.pdbx_seq_one_letter_code
_entity_poly.pdbx_strand_id
1 'polypeptide(L)'
;AAERLPEYLAPARVVRAARLPAPGEVPAELSEEDAATAAPAAGGDADGRLLGIFREVLGGRAVGADDNFFKSGGHSLLAVRLLNRIRSEFGQDLTLRDVFRNPTAATLSRLLAGAVAGAIEPEDAGPVAVPALRRRTRAGARRG
;
A
#
# COMPACT_ATOMS: atom_id res chain seq x y z
N ALA A 1 7.05 38.91 -4.73
CA ALA A 1 5.76 38.43 -4.21
C ALA A 1 5.78 36.91 -4.26
N ALA A 2 5.42 36.21 -3.18
CA ALA A 2 5.42 34.74 -3.17
C ALA A 2 4.15 34.22 -3.88
N GLU A 3 4.32 33.47 -4.96
CA GLU A 3 3.24 32.73 -5.61
C GLU A 3 2.76 31.64 -4.66
N ARG A 4 1.45 31.62 -4.36
CA ARG A 4 0.85 30.60 -3.50
C ARG A 4 0.59 29.34 -4.32
N LEU A 5 1.12 28.22 -3.85
CA LEU A 5 0.80 26.89 -4.39
C LEU A 5 -0.70 26.61 -4.19
N PRO A 6 -1.38 26.00 -5.17
CA PRO A 6 -2.72 25.47 -5.00
C PRO A 6 -2.80 24.50 -3.82
N GLU A 7 -3.93 24.44 -3.12
CA GLU A 7 -4.11 23.62 -1.90
C GLU A 7 -3.82 22.13 -2.14
N TYR A 8 -4.10 21.61 -3.33
CA TYR A 8 -3.83 20.21 -3.68
C TYR A 8 -2.34 19.90 -3.92
N LEU A 9 -1.49 20.92 -4.02
CA LEU A 9 -0.03 20.79 -4.10
C LEU A 9 0.66 21.17 -2.78
N ALA A 10 -0.11 21.54 -1.75
CA ALA A 10 0.44 21.87 -0.45
C ALA A 10 0.93 20.60 0.24
N PRO A 11 2.20 20.52 0.67
CA PRO A 11 2.70 19.37 1.39
C PRO A 11 2.02 19.29 2.77
N ALA A 12 1.66 18.08 3.18
CA ALA A 12 1.03 17.84 4.49
C ALA A 12 1.95 18.21 5.68
N ARG A 13 3.27 18.25 5.46
CA ARG A 13 4.27 18.61 6.47
C ARG A 13 5.47 19.29 5.81
N VAL A 14 5.96 20.35 6.45
CA VAL A 14 7.22 21.02 6.09
C VAL A 14 8.14 20.93 7.31
N VAL A 15 9.36 20.46 7.09
CA VAL A 15 10.38 20.29 8.16
C VAL A 15 11.56 21.19 7.85
N ARG A 16 12.10 21.83 8.88
CA ARG A 16 13.24 22.75 8.77
C ARG A 16 14.53 22.00 9.09
N ALA A 17 15.29 21.65 8.06
CA ALA A 17 16.59 21.02 8.24
C ALA A 17 17.72 22.08 8.36
N ALA A 18 18.73 21.79 9.19
CA ALA A 18 19.93 22.62 9.30
C ALA A 18 20.83 22.54 8.04
N ARG A 19 20.77 21.43 7.32
CA ARG A 19 21.49 21.19 6.06
C ARG A 19 20.69 20.22 5.18
N LEU A 20 20.77 20.39 3.86
CA LEU A 20 20.19 19.43 2.91
C LEU A 20 21.03 18.14 2.84
N PRO A 21 20.39 16.96 2.75
CA PRO A 21 21.10 15.69 2.61
C PRO A 21 21.87 15.63 1.28
N ALA A 22 22.93 14.83 1.25
CA ALA A 22 23.66 14.59 0.00
C ALA A 22 22.80 13.75 -0.99
N PRO A 23 23.07 13.79 -2.30
CA PRO A 23 22.39 12.92 -3.27
C PRO A 23 22.53 11.44 -2.88
N GLY A 24 21.41 10.77 -2.65
CA GLY A 24 21.37 9.36 -2.23
C GLY A 24 21.34 9.15 -0.71
N GLU A 25 21.44 10.21 0.09
CA GLU A 25 21.28 10.16 1.54
C GLU A 25 19.81 10.43 1.90
N VAL A 26 19.22 9.55 2.71
CA VAL A 26 17.90 9.80 3.30
C VAL A 26 18.08 10.70 4.52
N PRO A 27 17.42 11.88 4.60
CA PRO A 27 17.57 12.76 5.75
C PRO A 27 17.03 12.09 7.02
N ALA A 28 17.78 12.20 8.11
CA ALA A 28 17.48 11.52 9.38
C ALA A 28 16.10 11.86 9.97
N GLU A 29 15.54 13.05 9.65
CA GLU A 29 14.19 13.44 10.08
C GLU A 29 13.05 12.79 9.25
N LEU A 30 13.40 12.07 8.18
CA LEU A 30 12.49 11.18 7.44
C LEU A 30 12.60 9.72 7.90
N SER A 31 13.52 9.39 8.81
CA SER A 31 13.41 8.13 9.56
C SER A 31 12.24 8.26 10.51
N GLU A 32 11.18 7.51 10.26
CA GLU A 32 10.00 7.39 11.13
C GLU A 32 10.34 6.60 12.42
N GLU A 33 11.40 6.99 13.12
CA GLU A 33 11.70 6.55 14.48
C GLU A 33 11.19 7.62 15.45
N ASP A 34 9.86 7.62 15.65
CA ASP A 34 9.23 7.58 16.96
C ASP A 34 7.74 7.87 16.84
N ALA A 35 6.98 6.78 16.69
CA ALA A 35 5.78 6.62 17.49
C ALA A 35 5.93 5.29 18.23
N ALA A 36 6.67 5.31 19.33
CA ALA A 36 6.46 4.40 20.44
C ALA A 36 4.98 4.49 20.87
N THR A 37 4.12 3.70 20.24
CA THR A 37 2.77 3.42 20.71
C THR A 37 2.67 1.91 20.81
N ALA A 38 2.96 1.43 22.03
CA ALA A 38 2.72 0.08 22.53
C ALA A 38 2.94 -1.03 21.50
N ALA A 39 4.13 -1.63 21.51
CA ALA A 39 4.27 -3.01 21.06
C ALA A 39 3.11 -3.82 21.68
N PRO A 40 2.17 -4.38 20.90
CA PRO A 40 1.20 -5.28 21.47
C PRO A 40 2.01 -6.44 22.06
N ALA A 41 1.72 -6.72 23.33
CA ALA A 41 2.35 -7.77 24.10
C ALA A 41 2.63 -9.00 23.21
N ALA A 42 3.87 -9.47 23.25
CA ALA A 42 4.28 -10.72 22.64
C ALA A 42 3.34 -11.83 23.17
N GLY A 43 2.34 -12.20 22.37
CA GLY A 43 1.25 -13.10 22.76
C GLY A 43 -0.13 -12.79 22.17
N GLY A 44 -0.31 -11.70 21.42
CA GLY A 44 -1.59 -11.41 20.77
C GLY A 44 -1.88 -12.30 19.55
N ASP A 45 -3.14 -12.69 19.39
CA ASP A 45 -3.70 -13.35 18.20
C ASP A 45 -3.16 -12.68 16.91
N ALA A 46 -3.02 -13.44 15.82
CA ALA A 46 -2.48 -12.93 14.55
C ALA A 46 -3.12 -11.60 14.10
N ASP A 47 -4.38 -11.36 14.48
CA ASP A 47 -5.14 -10.13 14.33
C ASP A 47 -4.44 -8.90 14.93
N GLY A 48 -3.93 -9.01 16.16
CA GLY A 48 -3.32 -7.89 16.88
C GLY A 48 -1.97 -7.48 16.29
N ARG A 49 -1.15 -8.46 15.89
CA ARG A 49 0.12 -8.20 15.21
C ARG A 49 -0.10 -7.54 13.85
N LEU A 50 -1.05 -8.06 13.07
CA LEU A 50 -1.36 -7.51 11.76
C LEU A 50 -1.98 -6.10 11.85
N LEU A 51 -2.81 -5.85 12.87
CA LEU A 51 -3.35 -4.52 13.14
C LEU A 51 -2.24 -3.52 13.49
N GLY A 52 -1.22 -3.94 14.24
CA GLY A 52 -0.02 -3.15 14.50
C GLY A 52 0.67 -2.71 13.21
N ILE A 53 0.95 -3.65 12.31
CA ILE A 53 1.57 -3.38 11.00
C ILE A 53 0.71 -2.41 10.17
N PHE A 54 -0.62 -2.56 10.19
CA PHE A 54 -1.53 -1.63 9.50
C PHE A 54 -1.36 -0.20 9.99
N ARG A 55 -1.31 -0.01 11.32
CA ARG A 55 -1.14 1.31 11.93
C ARG A 55 0.20 1.91 11.55
N GLU A 56 1.28 1.14 11.62
CA GLU A 56 2.63 1.58 11.23
C GLU A 56 2.67 2.03 9.76
N VAL A 57 2.18 1.20 8.85
CA VAL A 57 2.18 1.50 7.40
C VAL A 57 1.31 2.71 7.05
N LEU A 58 0.24 2.97 7.82
CA LEU A 58 -0.63 4.13 7.66
C LEU A 58 -0.14 5.37 8.43
N GLY A 59 1.10 5.37 8.93
CA GLY A 59 1.70 6.51 9.62
C GLY A 59 1.18 6.71 11.05
N GLY A 60 0.97 5.62 11.79
CA GLY A 60 0.53 5.65 13.20
C GLY A 60 -0.96 5.95 13.40
N ARG A 61 -1.76 5.93 12.33
CA ARG A 61 -3.19 6.26 12.41
C ARG A 61 -3.96 5.23 13.26
N ALA A 62 -4.87 5.69 14.10
CA ALA A 62 -5.80 4.80 14.80
C ALA A 62 -6.78 4.16 13.79
N VAL A 63 -6.52 2.90 13.45
CA VAL A 63 -7.41 2.03 12.67
C VAL A 63 -7.81 0.80 13.49
N GLY A 64 -9.03 0.33 13.29
CA GLY A 64 -9.60 -0.92 13.81
C GLY A 64 -9.35 -2.12 12.89
N ALA A 65 -9.64 -3.32 13.37
CA ALA A 65 -9.37 -4.56 12.64
C ALA A 65 -10.21 -4.70 11.36
N ASP A 66 -11.43 -4.16 11.35
CA ASP A 66 -12.37 -4.18 10.22
C ASP A 66 -12.29 -2.93 9.32
N ASP A 67 -11.40 -1.99 9.65
CA ASP A 67 -11.23 -0.79 8.84
C ASP A 67 -10.55 -1.14 7.51
N ASN A 68 -11.14 -0.65 6.43
CA ASN A 68 -10.61 -0.85 5.09
C ASN A 68 -9.34 -0.01 4.88
N PHE A 69 -8.23 -0.70 4.62
CA PHE A 69 -6.90 -0.14 4.39
C PHE A 69 -6.92 1.04 3.40
N PHE A 70 -7.61 0.89 2.27
CA PHE A 70 -7.65 1.91 1.22
C PHE A 70 -8.54 3.11 1.60
N LYS A 71 -9.63 2.87 2.34
CA LYS A 71 -10.48 3.95 2.87
C LYS A 71 -9.76 4.74 3.98
N SER A 72 -8.84 4.09 4.69
CA SER A 72 -8.02 4.69 5.74
C SER A 72 -6.82 5.48 5.22
N GLY A 73 -6.68 5.63 3.90
CA GLY A 73 -5.58 6.37 3.25
C GLY A 73 -4.49 5.48 2.66
N GLY A 74 -4.66 4.16 2.69
CA GLY A 74 -3.77 3.21 2.04
C GLY A 74 -3.81 3.31 0.51
N HIS A 75 -2.67 3.11 -0.13
CA HIS A 75 -2.52 3.07 -1.59
C HIS A 75 -1.51 2.01 -2.01
N SER A 76 -1.30 1.82 -3.31
CA SER A 76 -0.49 0.73 -3.87
C SER A 76 0.91 0.62 -3.27
N LEU A 77 1.64 1.73 -3.13
CA LEU A 77 2.97 1.72 -2.52
C LEU A 77 2.92 1.31 -1.03
N LEU A 78 1.95 1.80 -0.26
CA LEU A 78 1.76 1.38 1.13
C LEU A 78 1.34 -0.09 1.21
N ALA A 79 0.53 -0.58 0.28
CA ALA A 79 0.18 -1.99 0.20
C ALA A 79 1.41 -2.86 -0.07
N VAL A 80 2.34 -2.43 -0.95
CA VAL A 80 3.61 -3.14 -1.15
C VAL A 80 4.47 -3.16 0.12
N ARG A 81 4.52 -2.05 0.87
CA ARG A 81 5.21 -1.99 2.17
C ARG A 81 4.57 -2.95 3.19
N LEU A 82 3.25 -2.95 3.27
CA LEU A 82 2.46 -3.87 4.10
C LEU A 82 2.79 -5.32 3.77
N LEU A 83 2.79 -5.70 2.49
CA LEU A 83 3.13 -7.05 2.04
C LEU A 83 4.54 -7.46 2.48
N ASN A 84 5.53 -6.60 2.29
CA ASN A 84 6.90 -6.88 2.71
C ASN A 84 7.00 -7.08 4.22
N ARG A 85 6.29 -6.28 5.02
CA ARG A 85 6.30 -6.42 6.48
C ARG A 85 5.60 -7.70 6.94
N ILE A 86 4.47 -8.05 6.32
CA ILE A 86 3.77 -9.32 6.58
C ILE A 86 4.70 -10.50 6.30
N ARG A 87 5.41 -10.49 5.17
CA ARG A 87 6.40 -11.54 4.84
C ARG A 87 7.49 -11.65 5.89
N SER A 88 8.02 -10.53 6.36
CA SER A 88 9.06 -10.52 7.41
C SER A 88 8.56 -11.02 8.76
N GLU A 89 7.32 -10.71 9.14
CA GLU A 89 6.79 -11.05 10.47
C GLU A 89 6.10 -12.41 10.57
N PHE A 90 5.41 -12.83 9.51
CA PHE A 90 4.62 -14.06 9.46
C PHE A 90 5.24 -15.13 8.57
N GLY A 91 6.28 -14.82 7.79
CA GLY A 91 6.92 -15.76 6.86
C GLY A 91 6.03 -16.19 5.70
N GLN A 92 4.88 -15.54 5.50
CA GLN A 92 3.91 -15.88 4.47
C GLN A 92 3.88 -14.84 3.36
N ASP A 93 3.75 -15.34 2.13
CA ASP A 93 3.74 -14.55 0.92
C ASP A 93 2.30 -14.22 0.51
N LEU A 94 1.92 -12.95 0.66
CA LEU A 94 0.65 -12.43 0.19
C LEU A 94 0.83 -11.64 -1.09
N THR A 95 -0.17 -11.68 -1.97
CA THR A 95 -0.17 -10.89 -3.19
C THR A 95 -0.91 -9.58 -3.01
N LEU A 96 -0.63 -8.60 -3.89
CA LEU A 96 -1.39 -7.35 -3.91
C LEU A 96 -2.89 -7.60 -4.16
N ARG A 97 -3.23 -8.64 -4.94
CA ARG A 97 -4.62 -9.06 -5.16
C ARG A 97 -5.30 -9.47 -3.85
N ASP A 98 -4.58 -10.14 -2.96
CA ASP A 98 -5.14 -10.58 -1.67
C ASP A 98 -5.48 -9.39 -0.79
N VAL A 99 -4.64 -8.35 -0.78
CA VAL A 99 -4.90 -7.09 -0.05
C VAL A 99 -6.11 -6.35 -0.62
N PHE A 100 -6.29 -6.33 -1.95
CA PHE A 100 -7.48 -5.73 -2.56
C PHE A 100 -8.76 -6.51 -2.25
N ARG A 101 -8.70 -7.84 -2.21
CA ARG A 101 -9.85 -8.71 -1.88
C ARG A 101 -10.19 -8.71 -0.40
N ASN A 102 -9.18 -8.58 0.45
CA ASN A 102 -9.28 -8.65 1.90
C ASN A 102 -8.66 -7.36 2.48
N PRO A 103 -9.31 -6.20 2.34
CA PRO A 103 -8.68 -4.92 2.66
C PRO A 103 -8.63 -4.60 4.15
N THR A 104 -8.93 -5.54 5.03
CA THR A 104 -8.97 -5.32 6.49
C THR A 104 -7.98 -6.25 7.20
N ALA A 105 -7.50 -5.83 8.37
CA ALA A 105 -6.59 -6.65 9.17
C ALA A 105 -7.27 -7.97 9.59
N ALA A 106 -8.55 -7.94 9.97
CA ALA A 106 -9.31 -9.15 10.32
C ALA A 106 -9.44 -10.13 9.15
N THR A 107 -9.67 -9.65 7.92
CA THR A 107 -9.76 -10.52 6.74
C THR A 107 -8.41 -11.12 6.35
N LEU A 108 -7.33 -10.34 6.42
CA LEU A 108 -6.00 -10.83 6.08
C LEU A 108 -5.46 -11.79 7.15
N SER A 109 -5.75 -11.55 8.42
CA SER A 109 -5.32 -12.45 9.49
C SER A 109 -5.98 -13.82 9.37
N ARG A 110 -7.27 -13.89 9.01
CA ARG A 110 -7.94 -15.16 8.68
C ARG A 110 -7.27 -15.89 7.50
N LEU A 111 -6.86 -15.14 6.48
CA LEU A 111 -6.12 -15.69 5.34
C LEU A 111 -4.76 -16.26 5.78
N LEU A 112 -4.06 -15.56 6.68
CA LEU A 112 -2.78 -16.01 7.24
C LEU A 112 -2.93 -17.26 8.15
N ALA A 113 -4.04 -17.33 8.91
CA ALA A 113 -4.37 -18.43 9.80
C ALA A 113 -4.79 -19.73 9.08
N GLY A 114 -4.85 -19.73 7.75
CA GLY A 114 -5.17 -20.93 6.97
C GLY A 114 -6.66 -21.25 6.90
N ALA A 115 -7.55 -20.28 7.11
CA ALA A 115 -8.98 -20.42 6.80
C ALA A 115 -9.20 -20.43 5.27
N VAL A 116 -8.82 -21.57 4.68
CA VAL A 116 -9.07 -22.13 3.34
C VAL A 116 -8.57 -21.33 2.13
N ALA A 117 -7.57 -21.92 1.46
CA ALA A 117 -7.31 -21.76 0.04
C ALA A 117 -8.57 -22.11 -0.77
N GLY A 118 -9.17 -21.11 -1.41
CA GLY A 118 -10.30 -21.31 -2.32
C GLY A 118 -10.51 -20.05 -3.13
N ALA A 119 -10.28 -20.15 -4.44
CA ALA A 119 -10.59 -19.12 -5.39
C ALA A 119 -12.02 -18.61 -5.19
N ILE A 120 -12.17 -17.36 -4.75
CA ILE A 120 -13.34 -16.59 -5.13
C ILE A 120 -13.10 -16.23 -6.60
N GLU A 121 -13.63 -17.07 -7.50
CA GLU A 121 -13.88 -16.69 -8.89
C GLU A 121 -14.76 -15.42 -8.84
N PRO A 122 -14.33 -14.31 -9.45
CA PRO A 122 -15.14 -13.11 -9.46
C PRO A 122 -16.35 -13.33 -10.37
N GLU A 123 -17.54 -13.46 -9.80
CA GLU A 123 -18.80 -13.45 -10.55
C GLU A 123 -19.14 -12.07 -11.16
N ASP A 124 -18.26 -11.06 -11.01
CA ASP A 124 -18.48 -9.74 -11.60
C ASP A 124 -17.20 -9.02 -12.06
N ALA A 125 -16.27 -9.78 -12.65
CA ALA A 125 -15.20 -9.20 -13.48
C ALA A 125 -15.44 -9.63 -14.92
N GLY A 126 -16.45 -9.03 -15.56
CA GLY A 126 -16.58 -9.08 -17.01
C GLY A 126 -15.23 -8.75 -17.67
N PRO A 127 -14.90 -9.37 -18.83
CA PRO A 127 -13.61 -9.18 -19.44
C PRO A 127 -13.40 -7.70 -19.74
N VAL A 128 -12.40 -7.09 -19.08
CA VAL A 128 -11.89 -5.77 -19.48
C VAL A 128 -11.22 -5.99 -20.84
N ALA A 129 -12.01 -5.80 -21.90
CA ALA A 129 -11.54 -5.80 -23.27
C ALA A 129 -10.62 -4.60 -23.46
N VAL A 130 -9.31 -4.82 -23.30
CA VAL A 130 -8.30 -3.88 -23.80
C VAL A 130 -8.45 -3.81 -25.32
N PRO A 131 -8.80 -2.64 -25.90
CA PRO A 131 -8.93 -2.54 -27.35
C PRO A 131 -7.57 -2.80 -27.98
N ALA A 132 -7.50 -3.79 -28.87
CA ALA A 132 -6.29 -4.09 -29.61
C ALA A 132 -5.88 -2.84 -30.41
N LEU A 133 -4.72 -2.27 -30.05
CA LEU A 133 -4.11 -1.16 -30.75
C LEU A 133 -3.84 -1.58 -32.20
N ARG A 134 -4.72 -1.20 -33.13
CA ARG A 134 -4.51 -1.50 -34.55
C ARG A 134 -3.28 -0.73 -35.02
N ARG A 135 -2.21 -1.47 -35.32
CA ARG A 135 -1.06 -0.91 -36.06
C ARG A 135 -1.59 -0.38 -37.38
N ARG A 136 -1.67 0.94 -37.53
CA ARG A 136 -1.83 1.60 -38.83
C ARG A 136 -0.59 1.27 -39.66
N THR A 137 -0.68 0.26 -40.52
CA THR A 137 0.27 0.14 -41.61
C THR A 137 -0.04 1.25 -42.61
N ARG A 138 0.91 2.17 -42.77
CA ARG A 138 0.85 3.20 -43.81
C ARG A 138 1.08 2.50 -45.15
N ALA A 139 -0.01 2.15 -45.84
CA ALA A 139 0.04 1.81 -47.25
C ALA A 139 0.37 3.06 -48.07
N GLY A 140 1.45 3.00 -48.83
CA GLY A 140 1.82 3.95 -49.89
C GLY A 140 2.83 3.24 -50.79
N ALA A 141 2.37 2.70 -51.92
CA ALA A 141 2.52 3.29 -53.26
C ALA A 141 4.00 3.30 -53.70
N ARG A 142 4.40 2.60 -54.78
CA ARG A 142 4.02 2.78 -56.20
C ARG A 142 4.35 1.49 -56.99
N ARG A 143 3.49 1.01 -57.89
CA ARG A 143 3.59 1.14 -59.38
C ARG A 143 5.06 1.03 -59.85
N GLY A 144 5.46 0.04 -60.62
CA GLY A 144 4.85 -0.44 -61.87
C GLY A 144 5.94 -0.35 -62.93
#